data_AF-A0A4Y2K1T2-F1
#
_entry.id   AF-A0A4Y2K1T2-F1
#
_cell.length_a   1.000
_cell.length_b   1.000
_cell.length_c   1.000
_cell.angle_alpha   90.00
_cell.angle_beta   90.00
_cell.angle_gamma   90.00
#
_symmetry.space_group_name_H-M   'P 1'
#
loop_
_entity.id
_entity.type
_entity.pdbx_description
1 polymer ?
#
loop_
_entity_poly.entity_id
_entity_poly.type
_entity_poly.pdbx_seq_one_letter_code
_entity_poly.pdbx_strand_id
1 'polypeptide(L)'
;MAENADLLALLAEMKKSMEKGQEEMRKGHEEMKDRMEKGQKEMKDRMEKGQAEMKDRMEKGQEEMRKGQEEMKNQIQSHVESKVGGIKDHVNSCIEKIEEDVQSVKREIGEVKGEVERKIEEVKDKVQGKIEEVEEKVQGKIEEVEEKVQGKIEEVKEKVQVKIGDLEKRLSELEDRPINFPSNPDLTYSRPTVKSLTFDGQTSWTVFKTQFDVVSSANGWNNRVKASQLVASLRGTATEVLQGIPSDKLTDLMTIENALEARFRDSHLTQFYRTELKTRRQKPGESLQVLAVDVERLMSLAYAECPQDVRGSLAAQYFVDAIRDEDTQHATRLMDAKDLKSALAYSMKYEAAKTVSKTSQNVRSIEVEDGTGKEKDEKFDCLLKTLEKLLNSHVAGKRITPRRNPNVTCWKCNKKGHVQRECQTISPNQEN
;
A
#
# COMPACT_ATOMS: atom_id res chain seq x y z
N MET A 1 -121.33 0.21 -95.03
CA MET A 1 -120.83 -0.29 -93.73
C MET A 1 -119.70 -1.33 -93.86
N ALA A 2 -119.43 -1.92 -95.04
CA ALA A 2 -118.34 -2.90 -95.23
C ALA A 2 -116.94 -2.26 -95.44
N GLU A 3 -116.82 -1.16 -96.19
CA GLU A 3 -115.53 -0.52 -96.51
C GLU A 3 -114.81 0.15 -95.31
N ASN A 4 -115.54 0.46 -94.23
CA ASN A 4 -114.95 1.05 -93.02
C ASN A 4 -114.37 -0.01 -92.07
N ALA A 5 -114.71 -1.29 -92.26
CA ALA A 5 -114.19 -2.41 -91.48
C ALA A 5 -112.78 -2.82 -91.94
N ASP A 6 -112.51 -2.76 -93.26
CA ASP A 6 -111.18 -3.06 -93.84
C ASP A 6 -110.12 -2.01 -93.46
N LEU A 7 -110.50 -0.72 -93.37
CA LEU A 7 -109.60 0.36 -92.93
C LEU A 7 -109.24 0.24 -91.44
N LEU A 8 -110.20 -0.15 -90.60
CA LEU A 8 -109.98 -0.41 -89.17
C LEU A 8 -109.13 -1.68 -88.95
N ALA A 9 -109.26 -2.70 -89.80
CA ALA A 9 -108.41 -3.89 -89.77
C ALA A 9 -106.95 -3.56 -90.14
N LEU A 10 -106.72 -2.75 -91.18
CA LEU A 10 -105.39 -2.25 -91.55
C LEU A 10 -104.74 -1.39 -90.45
N LEU A 11 -105.52 -0.51 -89.81
CA LEU A 11 -105.03 0.28 -88.67
C LEU A 11 -104.68 -0.59 -87.45
N ALA A 12 -105.45 -1.66 -87.20
CA ALA A 12 -105.16 -2.62 -86.14
C ALA A 12 -103.88 -3.44 -86.45
N GLU A 13 -103.66 -3.83 -87.70
CA GLU A 13 -102.42 -4.49 -88.15
C GLU A 13 -101.20 -3.56 -88.04
N MET A 14 -101.32 -2.29 -88.46
CA MET A 14 -100.26 -1.29 -88.28
C MET A 14 -99.94 -1.07 -86.80
N LYS A 15 -100.95 -0.96 -85.93
CA LYS A 15 -100.74 -0.80 -84.48
C LYS A 15 -100.06 -2.01 -83.87
N LYS A 16 -100.46 -3.23 -84.25
CA LYS A 16 -99.84 -4.49 -83.80
C LYS A 16 -98.39 -4.61 -84.29
N SER A 17 -98.11 -4.19 -85.53
CA SER A 17 -96.75 -4.10 -86.06
C SER A 17 -95.90 -3.09 -85.30
N MET A 18 -96.48 -1.94 -84.94
CA MET A 18 -95.81 -0.89 -84.17
C MET A 18 -95.53 -1.33 -82.73
N GLU A 19 -96.50 -1.92 -82.04
CA GLU A 19 -96.33 -2.49 -80.71
C GLU A 19 -95.29 -3.63 -80.72
N LYS A 20 -95.29 -4.48 -81.75
CA LYS A 20 -94.26 -5.51 -81.94
C LYS A 20 -92.88 -4.90 -82.16
N GLY A 21 -92.76 -3.86 -83.00
CA GLY A 21 -91.51 -3.14 -83.22
C GLY A 21 -91.01 -2.42 -81.96
N GLN A 22 -91.92 -1.85 -81.15
CA GLN A 22 -91.59 -1.25 -79.86
C GLN A 22 -91.13 -2.29 -78.84
N GLU A 23 -91.77 -3.46 -78.77
CA GLU A 23 -91.35 -4.56 -77.89
C GLU A 23 -90.01 -5.17 -78.33
N GLU A 24 -89.76 -5.31 -79.63
CA GLU A 24 -88.45 -5.71 -80.16
C GLU A 24 -87.36 -4.68 -79.82
N MET A 25 -87.66 -3.38 -79.93
CA MET A 25 -86.75 -2.33 -79.47
C MET A 25 -86.52 -2.36 -77.95
N ARG A 26 -87.56 -2.63 -77.15
CA ARG A 26 -87.45 -2.76 -75.69
C ARG A 26 -86.58 -3.95 -75.31
N LYS A 27 -86.76 -5.10 -75.97
CA LYS A 27 -85.91 -6.29 -75.81
C LYS A 27 -84.47 -6.01 -76.23
N GLY A 28 -84.26 -5.38 -77.39
CA GLY A 28 -82.92 -5.00 -77.84
C GLY A 28 -82.22 -4.03 -76.88
N HIS A 29 -82.96 -3.09 -76.29
CA HIS A 29 -82.45 -2.19 -75.26
C HIS A 29 -82.10 -2.92 -73.96
N GLU A 30 -82.94 -3.84 -73.49
CA GLU A 30 -82.67 -4.64 -72.29
C GLU A 30 -81.47 -5.57 -72.50
N GLU A 31 -81.37 -6.23 -73.66
CA GLU A 31 -80.20 -7.04 -74.03
C GLU A 31 -78.92 -6.19 -74.10
N MET A 32 -79.01 -4.95 -74.63
CA MET A 32 -77.89 -4.02 -74.65
C MET A 32 -77.47 -3.62 -73.22
N LYS A 33 -78.44 -3.38 -72.34
CA LYS A 33 -78.20 -3.06 -70.92
C LYS A 33 -77.57 -4.24 -70.18
N ASP A 34 -78.08 -5.45 -70.35
CA ASP A 34 -77.52 -6.68 -69.77
C ASP A 34 -76.08 -6.92 -70.25
N ARG A 35 -75.81 -6.71 -71.55
CA ARG A 35 -74.44 -6.79 -72.10
C ARG A 35 -73.53 -5.73 -71.48
N MET A 36 -74.04 -4.52 -71.26
CA MET A 36 -73.28 -3.44 -70.63
C MET A 36 -72.99 -3.73 -69.16
N GLU A 37 -73.99 -4.17 -68.38
CA GLU A 37 -73.83 -4.54 -66.98
C GLU A 37 -72.87 -5.73 -66.82
N LYS A 38 -72.97 -6.74 -67.69
CA LYS A 38 -72.03 -7.86 -67.74
C LYS A 38 -70.61 -7.38 -68.06
N GLY A 39 -70.45 -6.51 -69.05
CA GLY A 39 -69.16 -5.93 -69.41
C GLY A 39 -68.55 -5.09 -68.27
N GLN A 40 -69.36 -4.30 -67.57
CA GLN A 40 -68.93 -3.53 -66.39
C GLN A 40 -68.52 -4.45 -65.24
N LYS A 41 -69.27 -5.53 -64.99
CA LYS A 41 -68.93 -6.53 -63.96
C LYS A 41 -67.64 -7.25 -64.28
N GLU A 42 -67.47 -7.74 -65.51
CA GLU A 42 -66.21 -8.36 -65.95
C GLU A 42 -65.01 -7.41 -65.83
N MET A 43 -65.21 -6.12 -66.15
CA MET A 43 -64.17 -5.10 -65.97
C MET A 43 -63.81 -4.88 -64.49
N LYS A 44 -64.81 -4.85 -63.61
CA LYS A 44 -64.61 -4.74 -62.16
C LYS A 44 -63.88 -5.96 -61.59
N ASP A 45 -64.32 -7.16 -61.95
CA ASP A 45 -63.70 -8.42 -61.51
C ASP A 45 -62.23 -8.51 -61.97
N ARG A 46 -61.93 -8.09 -63.21
CA ARG A 46 -60.55 -8.00 -63.72
C ARG A 46 -59.72 -6.98 -62.93
N MET A 47 -60.30 -5.84 -62.55
CA MET A 47 -59.62 -4.82 -61.76
C MET A 47 -59.31 -5.30 -60.35
N GLU A 48 -60.29 -5.92 -59.67
CA GLU A 48 -60.12 -6.49 -58.33
C GLU A 48 -59.07 -7.62 -58.33
N LYS A 49 -59.11 -8.51 -59.34
CA LYS A 49 -58.09 -9.54 -59.52
C LYS A 49 -56.70 -8.95 -59.73
N GLY A 50 -56.58 -7.92 -60.58
CA GLY A 50 -55.31 -7.22 -60.82
C GLY A 50 -54.77 -6.54 -59.56
N GLN A 51 -55.64 -5.93 -58.74
CA GLN A 51 -55.25 -5.35 -57.46
C GLN A 51 -54.80 -6.41 -56.45
N ALA A 52 -55.50 -7.54 -56.37
CA ALA A 52 -55.13 -8.66 -55.50
C ALA A 52 -53.77 -9.26 -55.87
N GLU A 53 -53.52 -9.51 -57.17
CA GLU A 53 -52.22 -9.99 -57.66
C GLU A 53 -51.10 -8.99 -57.38
N MET A 54 -51.36 -7.68 -57.51
CA MET A 54 -50.38 -6.64 -57.17
C MET A 54 -50.05 -6.64 -55.68
N LYS A 55 -51.05 -6.81 -54.81
CA LYS A 55 -50.86 -6.90 -53.36
C LYS A 55 -50.06 -8.14 -52.96
N ASP A 56 -50.38 -9.31 -53.50
CA ASP A 56 -49.65 -10.56 -53.25
C ASP A 56 -48.18 -10.45 -53.70
N ARG A 57 -47.92 -9.83 -54.88
CA ARG A 57 -46.54 -9.56 -55.33
C ARG A 57 -45.80 -8.61 -54.40
N MET A 58 -46.49 -7.59 -53.87
CA MET A 58 -45.88 -6.64 -52.92
C MET A 58 -45.55 -7.32 -51.59
N GLU A 59 -46.46 -8.13 -51.04
CA GLU A 59 -46.24 -8.89 -49.81
C GLU A 59 -45.09 -9.89 -49.97
N LYS A 60 -45.03 -10.63 -51.08
CA LYS A 60 -43.90 -11.52 -51.40
C LYS A 60 -42.58 -10.77 -51.51
N GLY A 61 -42.55 -9.62 -52.18
CA GLY A 61 -41.36 -8.79 -52.28
C GLY A 61 -40.89 -8.24 -50.92
N GLN A 62 -41.81 -7.87 -50.04
CA GLN A 62 -41.50 -7.46 -48.68
C GLN A 62 -40.93 -8.62 -47.84
N GLU A 63 -41.51 -9.81 -47.97
CA GLU A 63 -41.02 -11.00 -47.25
C GLU A 63 -39.63 -11.45 -47.72
N GLU A 64 -39.35 -11.40 -49.02
CA GLU A 64 -38.00 -11.65 -49.56
C GLU A 64 -37.00 -10.61 -49.05
N MET A 65 -37.38 -9.34 -49.01
CA MET A 65 -36.55 -8.27 -48.43
C MET A 65 -36.27 -8.52 -46.95
N ARG A 66 -37.28 -8.93 -46.18
CA ARG A 66 -37.13 -9.27 -44.76
C ARG A 66 -36.19 -10.45 -44.56
N LYS A 67 -36.30 -11.50 -45.37
CA LYS A 67 -35.39 -12.65 -45.34
C LYS A 67 -33.94 -12.25 -45.67
N GLY A 68 -33.74 -11.43 -46.70
CA GLY A 68 -32.41 -10.92 -47.05
C GLY A 68 -31.80 -10.04 -45.95
N GLN A 69 -32.61 -9.23 -45.27
CA GLN A 69 -32.17 -8.46 -44.10
C GLN A 69 -31.76 -9.36 -42.93
N GLU A 70 -32.54 -10.41 -42.64
CA GLU A 70 -32.22 -11.35 -41.55
C GLU A 70 -30.96 -12.16 -41.85
N GLU A 71 -30.77 -12.58 -43.10
CA GLU A 71 -29.55 -13.28 -43.53
C GLU A 71 -28.30 -12.39 -43.36
N MET A 72 -28.39 -11.13 -43.79
CA MET A 72 -27.31 -10.17 -43.64
C MET A 72 -26.98 -9.92 -42.16
N LYS A 73 -28.00 -9.80 -41.32
CA LYS A 73 -27.84 -9.66 -39.87
C LYS A 73 -27.14 -10.88 -39.26
N ASN A 74 -27.53 -12.10 -39.65
CA ASN A 74 -26.90 -13.34 -39.17
C ASN A 74 -25.44 -13.47 -39.62
N GLN A 75 -25.13 -13.05 -40.86
CA GLN A 75 -23.74 -13.02 -41.34
C GLN A 75 -22.90 -12.00 -40.56
N ILE A 76 -23.43 -10.80 -40.30
CA ILE A 76 -22.73 -9.78 -39.51
C ILE A 76 -22.52 -10.28 -38.07
N GLN A 77 -23.56 -10.86 -37.46
CA GLN A 77 -23.50 -11.38 -36.11
C GLN A 77 -22.44 -12.48 -35.98
N SER A 78 -22.44 -13.48 -36.87
CA SER A 78 -21.45 -14.56 -36.84
C SER A 78 -20.01 -14.07 -37.07
N HIS A 79 -19.81 -13.08 -37.94
CA HIS A 79 -18.49 -12.46 -38.15
C HIS A 79 -17.99 -11.70 -36.92
N VAL A 80 -18.90 -10.97 -36.25
CA VAL A 80 -18.57 -10.27 -35.00
C VAL A 80 -18.24 -11.26 -33.90
N GLU A 81 -19.06 -12.30 -33.71
CA GLU A 81 -18.83 -13.35 -32.71
C GLU A 81 -17.49 -14.06 -32.94
N SER A 82 -17.18 -14.42 -34.20
CA SER A 82 -15.89 -15.04 -34.56
C SER A 82 -14.69 -14.14 -34.24
N LYS A 83 -14.76 -12.85 -34.61
CA LYS A 83 -13.68 -11.90 -34.31
C LYS A 83 -13.51 -11.65 -32.82
N VAL A 84 -14.61 -11.51 -32.08
CA VAL A 84 -14.58 -11.33 -30.62
C VAL A 84 -14.00 -12.58 -29.95
N GLY A 85 -14.37 -13.77 -30.43
CA GLY A 85 -13.77 -15.04 -30.00
C GLY A 85 -12.26 -15.06 -30.18
N GLY A 86 -11.77 -14.75 -31.38
CA GLY A 86 -10.33 -14.70 -31.65
C GLY A 86 -9.57 -13.68 -30.80
N ILE A 87 -10.17 -12.51 -30.53
CA ILE A 87 -9.59 -11.51 -29.60
C ILE A 87 -9.52 -12.08 -28.19
N LYS A 88 -10.59 -12.73 -27.72
CA LYS A 88 -10.64 -13.35 -26.39
C LYS A 88 -9.55 -14.41 -26.22
N ASP A 89 -9.38 -15.27 -27.22
CA ASP A 89 -8.35 -16.31 -27.20
C ASP A 89 -6.94 -15.71 -27.18
N HIS A 90 -6.71 -14.65 -27.96
CA HIS A 90 -5.42 -13.95 -27.95
C HIS A 90 -5.12 -13.29 -26.60
N VAL A 91 -6.11 -12.62 -26.01
CA VAL A 91 -5.99 -12.00 -24.68
C VAL A 91 -5.70 -13.06 -23.61
N ASN A 92 -6.40 -14.19 -23.64
CA ASN A 92 -6.16 -15.29 -22.69
C ASN A 92 -4.73 -15.84 -22.82
N SER A 93 -4.24 -16.05 -24.05
CA SER A 93 -2.85 -16.49 -24.27
C SER A 93 -1.82 -15.47 -23.78
N CYS A 94 -2.10 -14.17 -23.91
CA CYS A 94 -1.24 -13.13 -23.34
C CYS A 94 -1.25 -13.15 -21.81
N ILE A 95 -2.42 -13.35 -21.19
CA ILE A 95 -2.56 -13.47 -19.73
C ILE A 95 -1.75 -14.64 -19.21
N GLU A 96 -1.87 -15.83 -19.82
CA GLU A 96 -1.12 -17.03 -19.43
C GLU A 96 0.40 -16.80 -19.44
N LYS A 97 0.94 -16.17 -20.50
CA LYS A 97 2.37 -15.83 -20.57
C LYS A 97 2.81 -14.85 -19.48
N ILE A 98 1.99 -13.85 -19.19
CA ILE A 98 2.26 -12.90 -18.11
C ILE A 98 2.27 -13.63 -16.75
N GLU A 99 1.34 -14.55 -16.53
CA GLU A 99 1.30 -15.35 -15.31
C GLU A 99 2.55 -16.23 -15.16
N GLU A 100 3.02 -16.86 -16.25
CA GLU A 100 4.27 -17.62 -16.28
C GLU A 100 5.49 -16.74 -15.92
N ASP A 101 5.60 -15.56 -16.55
CA ASP A 101 6.69 -14.61 -16.28
C ASP A 101 6.67 -14.13 -14.82
N VAL A 102 5.48 -13.81 -14.29
CA VAL A 102 5.30 -13.40 -12.89
C VAL A 102 5.71 -14.52 -11.94
N GLN A 103 5.38 -15.77 -12.25
CA GLN A 103 5.81 -16.91 -11.44
C GLN A 103 7.33 -17.13 -11.50
N SER A 104 7.96 -16.90 -12.66
CA SER A 104 9.41 -16.98 -12.80
C SER A 104 10.10 -15.92 -11.94
N VAL A 105 9.69 -14.66 -12.04
CA VAL A 105 10.23 -13.55 -11.24
C VAL A 105 10.04 -13.82 -9.75
N LYS A 106 8.88 -14.35 -9.34
CA LYS A 106 8.63 -14.70 -7.94
C LYS A 106 9.64 -15.74 -7.41
N ARG A 107 10.05 -16.69 -8.25
CA ARG A 107 11.06 -17.71 -7.90
C ARG A 107 12.44 -17.07 -7.72
N GLU A 108 12.85 -16.25 -8.68
CA GLU A 108 14.14 -15.52 -8.64
C GLU A 108 14.24 -14.62 -7.40
N ILE A 109 13.17 -13.89 -7.07
CA ILE A 109 13.10 -13.08 -5.84
C ILE A 109 13.31 -13.95 -4.59
N GLY A 110 12.72 -15.15 -4.57
CA GLY A 110 12.90 -16.11 -3.47
C GLY A 110 14.34 -16.58 -3.33
N GLU A 111 15.02 -16.88 -4.43
CA GLU A 111 16.44 -17.28 -4.45
C GLU A 111 17.35 -16.15 -3.97
N VAL A 112 17.16 -14.93 -4.48
CA VAL A 112 17.91 -13.74 -4.05
C VAL A 112 17.69 -13.47 -2.56
N LYS A 113 16.44 -13.56 -2.08
CA LYS A 113 16.12 -13.40 -0.66
C LYS A 113 16.89 -14.42 0.20
N GLY A 114 16.90 -15.69 -0.20
CA GLY A 114 17.63 -16.73 0.52
C GLY A 114 19.15 -16.56 0.46
N GLU A 115 19.71 -16.01 -0.62
CA GLU A 115 21.14 -15.66 -0.69
C GLU A 115 21.50 -14.50 0.24
N VAL A 116 20.67 -13.46 0.27
CA VAL A 116 20.85 -12.32 1.17
C VAL A 116 20.80 -12.76 2.64
N GLU A 117 19.81 -13.59 3.02
CA GLU A 117 19.70 -14.15 4.37
C GLU A 117 20.96 -14.94 4.77
N ARG A 118 21.47 -15.80 3.88
CA ARG A 118 22.72 -16.54 4.11
C ARG A 118 23.93 -15.63 4.30
N LYS A 119 24.07 -14.58 3.47
CA LYS A 119 25.17 -13.61 3.58
C LYS A 119 25.10 -12.81 4.89
N ILE A 120 23.90 -12.48 5.35
CA ILE A 120 23.70 -11.80 6.63
C ILE A 120 24.17 -12.68 7.79
N GLU A 121 23.79 -13.96 7.80
CA GLU A 121 24.22 -14.89 8.87
C GLU A 121 25.74 -15.11 8.84
N GLU A 122 26.33 -15.28 7.65
CA GLU A 122 27.80 -15.40 7.51
C GLU A 122 28.54 -14.16 8.05
N VAL A 123 28.02 -12.96 7.77
CA VAL A 123 28.61 -11.71 8.29
C VAL A 123 28.45 -11.62 9.80
N LYS A 124 27.28 -12.01 10.33
CA LYS A 124 27.00 -12.03 11.77
C LYS A 124 27.95 -12.96 12.51
N ASP A 125 28.15 -14.18 12.01
CA ASP A 125 29.10 -15.14 12.59
C ASP A 125 30.54 -14.61 12.57
N LYS A 126 30.97 -14.00 11.46
CA LYS A 126 32.30 -13.38 11.36
C LYS A 126 32.48 -12.21 12.33
N VAL A 127 31.45 -11.40 12.55
CA VAL A 127 31.50 -10.28 13.49
C VAL A 127 31.54 -10.80 14.92
N GLN A 128 30.71 -11.80 15.25
CA GLN A 128 30.67 -12.42 16.57
C GLN A 128 32.03 -13.03 16.95
N GLY A 129 32.64 -13.82 16.05
CA GLY A 129 33.96 -14.40 16.30
C GLY A 129 35.07 -13.36 16.51
N LYS A 130 35.02 -12.21 15.80
CA LYS A 130 35.96 -11.11 16.02
C LYS A 130 35.76 -10.40 17.36
N ILE A 131 34.52 -10.33 17.85
CA ILE A 131 34.22 -9.77 19.16
C ILE A 131 34.81 -10.67 20.25
N GLU A 132 34.56 -11.98 20.17
CA GLU A 132 35.10 -12.97 21.11
C GLU A 132 36.65 -12.94 21.14
N GLU A 133 37.31 -12.88 19.98
CA GLU A 133 38.78 -12.75 19.91
C GLU A 133 39.29 -11.46 20.60
N VAL A 134 38.57 -10.35 20.46
CA VAL A 134 38.92 -9.08 21.10
C VAL A 134 38.67 -9.14 22.61
N GLU A 135 37.58 -9.76 23.05
CA GLU A 135 37.26 -9.96 24.46
C GLU A 135 38.35 -10.77 25.16
N GLU A 136 38.78 -11.90 24.58
CA GLU A 136 39.88 -12.70 25.12
C GLU A 136 41.19 -11.90 25.22
N LYS A 137 41.53 -11.13 24.17
CA LYS A 137 42.74 -10.27 24.17
C LYS A 137 42.68 -9.17 25.23
N VAL A 138 41.50 -8.59 25.45
CA VAL A 138 41.31 -7.55 26.47
C VAL A 138 41.39 -8.15 27.87
N GLN A 139 40.74 -9.29 28.10
CA GLN A 139 40.78 -9.98 29.37
C GLN A 139 42.21 -10.37 29.76
N GLY A 140 42.99 -10.97 28.85
CA GLY A 140 44.39 -11.32 29.12
C GLY A 140 45.27 -10.10 29.45
N LYS A 141 45.03 -8.94 28.81
CA LYS A 141 45.74 -7.69 29.16
C LYS A 141 45.35 -7.15 30.53
N ILE A 142 44.11 -7.33 30.95
CA ILE A 142 43.66 -6.93 32.29
C ILE A 142 44.36 -7.78 33.34
N GLU A 143 44.39 -9.10 33.17
CA GLU A 143 45.07 -10.03 34.08
C GLU A 143 46.58 -9.68 34.20
N GLU A 144 47.26 -9.40 33.07
CA GLU A 144 48.67 -8.98 33.09
C GLU A 144 48.87 -7.66 33.87
N VAL A 145 47.95 -6.71 33.74
CA VAL A 145 48.01 -5.44 34.47
C VAL A 145 47.74 -5.64 35.95
N GLU A 146 46.78 -6.49 36.31
CA GLU A 146 46.47 -6.84 37.69
C GLU A 146 47.69 -7.45 38.40
N GLU A 147 48.37 -8.42 37.77
CA GLU A 147 49.59 -9.01 38.35
C GLU A 147 50.70 -7.96 38.55
N LYS A 148 50.93 -7.08 37.56
CA LYS A 148 51.93 -5.99 37.69
C LYS A 148 51.58 -5.01 38.81
N VAL A 149 50.31 -4.67 38.98
CA VAL A 149 49.85 -3.78 40.05
C VAL A 149 50.01 -4.45 41.40
N GLN A 150 49.63 -5.71 41.53
CA GLN A 150 49.76 -6.48 42.77
C GLN A 150 51.23 -6.61 43.19
N GLY A 151 52.14 -6.89 42.25
CA GLY A 151 53.59 -6.91 42.51
C GLY A 151 54.12 -5.57 43.02
N LYS A 152 53.72 -4.45 42.41
CA LYS A 152 54.11 -3.10 42.90
C LYS A 152 53.56 -2.78 44.29
N ILE A 153 52.35 -3.25 44.61
CA ILE A 153 51.75 -3.08 45.93
C ILE A 153 52.58 -3.80 47.00
N GLU A 154 52.98 -5.05 46.77
CA GLU A 154 53.82 -5.79 47.72
C GLU A 154 55.21 -5.13 47.87
N GLU A 155 55.84 -4.66 46.79
CA GLU A 155 57.10 -3.92 46.88
C GLU A 155 56.97 -2.64 47.73
N VAL A 156 55.89 -1.88 47.53
CA VAL A 156 55.62 -0.67 48.32
C VAL A 156 55.37 -1.02 49.79
N LYS A 157 54.63 -2.10 50.05
CA LYS A 157 54.32 -2.58 51.40
C LYS A 157 55.58 -2.99 52.16
N GLU A 158 56.50 -3.71 51.52
CA GLU A 158 57.81 -4.04 52.11
C GLU A 158 58.61 -2.77 52.45
N LYS A 159 58.69 -1.80 51.52
CA LYS A 159 59.38 -0.51 51.77
C LYS A 159 58.76 0.28 52.93
N VAL A 160 57.43 0.23 53.07
CA VAL A 160 56.73 0.88 54.18
C VAL A 160 57.01 0.16 55.50
N GLN A 161 56.98 -1.17 55.54
CA GLN A 161 57.32 -1.94 56.75
C GLN A 161 58.73 -1.65 57.25
N VAL A 162 59.72 -1.58 56.36
CA VAL A 162 61.10 -1.21 56.73
C VAL A 162 61.15 0.19 57.34
N LYS A 163 60.49 1.17 56.71
CA LYS A 163 60.45 2.55 57.24
C LYS A 163 59.72 2.66 58.58
N ILE A 164 58.69 1.86 58.81
CA ILE A 164 58.00 1.79 60.10
C ILE A 164 58.96 1.27 61.17
N GLY A 165 59.69 0.19 60.91
CA GLY A 165 60.70 -0.33 61.85
C GLY A 165 61.79 0.68 62.18
N ASP A 166 62.27 1.43 61.18
CA ASP A 166 63.24 2.53 61.40
C ASP A 166 62.65 3.64 62.28
N LEU A 167 61.38 4.01 62.06
CA LEU A 167 60.69 5.03 62.84
C LEU A 167 60.42 4.55 64.28
N GLU A 168 60.02 3.30 64.48
CA GLU A 168 59.83 2.68 65.80
C GLU A 168 61.14 2.70 66.60
N LYS A 169 62.27 2.34 65.97
CA LYS A 169 63.60 2.42 66.60
C LYS A 169 63.96 3.85 67.00
N ARG A 170 63.73 4.82 66.10
CA ARG A 170 63.95 6.25 66.41
C ARG A 170 63.01 6.77 67.51
N LEU A 171 61.80 6.20 67.62
CA LEU A 171 60.85 6.52 68.68
C LEU A 171 61.35 5.99 70.04
N SER A 172 61.84 4.74 70.08
CA SER A 172 62.47 4.17 71.29
C SER A 172 63.69 4.96 71.74
N GLU A 173 64.51 5.46 70.81
CA GLU A 173 65.65 6.34 71.14
C GLU A 173 65.23 7.74 71.66
N LEU A 174 64.01 8.19 71.33
CA LEU A 174 63.42 9.43 71.83
C LEU A 174 62.71 9.26 73.19
N GLU A 175 62.34 8.04 73.56
CA GLU A 175 61.62 7.71 74.80
C GLU A 175 62.52 7.75 76.06
N ASP A 176 63.85 7.70 75.91
CA ASP A 176 64.85 7.78 77.00
C ASP A 176 65.22 9.22 77.42
N ARG A 177 64.58 10.26 76.87
CA ARG A 177 64.83 11.66 77.23
C ARG A 177 63.66 12.24 78.03
N PRO A 178 63.86 12.75 79.27
CA PRO A 178 62.77 13.32 80.04
C PRO A 178 62.40 14.69 79.47
N ILE A 179 61.18 14.81 78.95
CA ILE A 179 60.55 16.10 78.60
C ILE A 179 59.36 16.31 79.54
N ASN A 180 59.35 17.48 80.16
CA ASN A 180 58.43 17.91 81.22
C ASN A 180 57.30 18.78 80.62
N PHE A 181 56.05 18.46 80.98
CA PHE A 181 54.77 19.20 80.85
C PHE A 181 54.14 19.45 79.46
N PRO A 182 52.81 19.71 79.34
CA PRO A 182 51.66 19.43 80.23
C PRO A 182 50.48 18.71 79.53
N SER A 183 49.55 18.15 80.33
CA SER A 183 48.28 17.54 79.87
C SER A 183 47.25 18.56 79.40
N ASN A 184 46.66 18.38 78.20
CA ASN A 184 45.21 18.54 77.92
C ASN A 184 44.82 17.97 76.52
N PRO A 185 43.53 17.80 76.15
CA PRO A 185 42.96 16.48 75.83
C PRO A 185 42.34 16.39 74.42
N ASP A 186 41.84 15.19 74.10
CA ASP A 186 40.81 14.88 73.10
C ASP A 186 41.02 15.39 71.65
N LEU A 187 41.53 14.49 70.80
CA LEU A 187 41.20 14.50 69.38
C LEU A 187 40.18 13.40 69.10
N THR A 188 38.92 13.72 69.39
CA THR A 188 37.78 13.11 68.72
C THR A 188 37.86 13.52 67.25
N TYR A 189 38.38 12.63 66.40
CA TYR A 189 38.26 12.82 64.96
C TYR A 189 36.77 12.77 64.60
N SER A 190 36.18 13.95 64.45
CA SER A 190 34.82 14.11 63.97
C SER A 190 34.75 13.55 62.56
N ARG A 191 34.12 12.38 62.42
CA ARG A 191 33.74 11.82 61.14
C ARG A 191 32.85 12.87 60.43
N PRO A 192 33.17 13.30 59.19
CA PRO A 192 32.32 14.25 58.48
C PRO A 192 30.92 13.66 58.32
N THR A 193 29.94 14.20 59.06
CA THR A 193 28.53 13.85 58.86
C THR A 193 28.05 14.53 57.59
N VAL A 194 27.60 13.74 56.62
CA VAL A 194 26.98 14.26 55.40
C VAL A 194 25.69 14.98 55.80
N LYS A 195 25.53 16.23 55.35
CA LYS A 195 24.39 17.09 55.70
C LYS A 195 23.06 16.43 55.35
N SER A 196 22.05 16.68 56.18
CA SER A 196 20.68 16.24 55.98
C SER A 196 20.08 16.80 54.68
N LEU A 197 19.43 15.95 53.90
CA LEU A 197 18.69 16.32 52.70
C LEU A 197 17.35 16.97 53.06
N THR A 198 16.72 17.65 52.11
CA THR A 198 15.38 18.23 52.25
C THR A 198 14.47 17.74 51.14
N PHE A 199 13.23 17.40 51.47
CA PHE A 199 12.20 16.98 50.52
C PHE A 199 10.96 17.85 50.67
N ASP A 200 10.66 18.63 49.64
CA ASP A 200 9.52 19.55 49.61
C ASP A 200 8.34 19.05 48.76
N GLY A 201 8.48 17.86 48.16
CA GLY A 201 7.50 17.26 47.26
C GLY A 201 7.58 17.71 45.80
N GLN A 202 8.54 18.57 45.42
CA GLN A 202 8.74 18.97 44.01
C GLN A 202 9.66 18.02 43.23
N THR A 203 10.64 17.44 43.89
CA THR A 203 11.49 16.39 43.31
C THR A 203 10.78 15.03 43.38
N SER A 204 11.05 14.12 42.44
CA SER A 204 10.43 12.78 42.49
C SER A 204 10.85 12.06 43.78
N TRP A 205 9.86 11.45 44.46
CA TRP A 205 10.07 10.68 45.69
C TRP A 205 11.16 9.61 45.53
N THR A 206 11.21 8.95 44.36
CA THR A 206 12.21 7.90 44.06
C THR A 206 13.64 8.44 44.09
N VAL A 207 13.88 9.59 43.46
CA VAL A 207 15.18 10.26 43.40
C VAL A 207 15.63 10.68 44.80
N PHE A 208 14.72 11.27 45.58
CA PHE A 208 15.00 11.64 46.96
C PHE A 208 15.32 10.41 47.83
N LYS A 209 14.55 9.32 47.71
CA LYS A 209 14.77 8.09 48.46
C LYS A 209 16.14 7.48 48.19
N THR A 210 16.57 7.41 46.92
CA THR A 210 17.91 6.95 46.55
C THR A 210 19.01 7.82 47.17
N GLN A 211 18.87 9.15 47.10
CA GLN A 211 19.84 10.05 47.73
C GLN A 211 19.88 9.89 49.25
N PHE A 212 18.70 9.73 49.87
CA PHE A 212 18.56 9.51 51.30
C PHE A 212 19.23 8.20 51.74
N ASP A 213 19.07 7.12 50.98
CA ASP A 213 19.72 5.83 51.28
C ASP A 213 21.25 5.88 51.16
N VAL A 214 21.78 6.64 50.19
CA VAL A 214 23.23 6.87 50.05
C VAL A 214 23.76 7.65 51.25
N VAL A 215 23.11 8.76 51.62
CA VAL A 215 23.49 9.58 52.79
C VAL A 215 23.38 8.78 54.08
N SER A 216 22.31 7.99 54.20
CA SER A 216 22.09 7.13 55.36
C SER A 216 23.16 6.06 55.50
N SER A 217 23.62 5.48 54.38
CA SER A 217 24.67 4.45 54.37
C SER A 217 26.02 5.06 54.72
N ALA A 218 26.34 6.24 54.18
CA ALA A 218 27.56 6.97 54.49
C ALA A 218 27.66 7.38 55.97
N ASN A 219 26.52 7.77 56.56
CA ASN A 219 26.43 8.17 57.97
C ASN A 219 26.19 6.99 58.94
N GLY A 220 25.97 5.77 58.44
CA GLY A 220 25.74 4.58 59.27
C GLY A 220 24.45 4.62 60.09
N TRP A 221 23.38 5.24 59.57
CA TRP A 221 22.12 5.34 60.31
C TRP A 221 21.39 4.00 60.40
N ASN A 222 20.91 3.68 61.60
CA ASN A 222 19.95 2.59 61.81
C ASN A 222 18.52 3.04 61.46
N ASN A 223 17.58 2.09 61.33
CA ASN A 223 16.20 2.38 60.88
C ASN A 223 15.47 3.43 61.73
N ARG A 224 15.75 3.50 63.04
CA ARG A 224 15.15 4.50 63.93
C ARG A 224 15.68 5.91 63.63
N VAL A 225 16.99 6.04 63.43
CA VAL A 225 17.63 7.31 63.03
C VAL A 225 17.18 7.69 61.62
N LYS A 226 17.08 6.73 60.69
CA LYS A 226 16.51 6.96 59.35
C LYS A 226 15.09 7.52 59.43
N ALA A 227 14.20 6.93 60.24
CA ALA A 227 12.82 7.42 60.40
C ALA A 227 12.78 8.86 60.92
N SER A 228 13.50 9.15 62.01
CA SER A 228 13.58 10.51 62.57
C SER A 228 14.14 11.51 61.57
N GLN A 229 15.20 11.11 60.86
CA GLN A 229 15.86 11.97 59.89
C GLN A 229 15.00 12.19 58.64
N LEU A 230 14.23 11.19 58.21
CA LEU A 230 13.30 11.28 57.10
C LEU A 230 12.19 12.28 57.42
N VAL A 231 11.55 12.17 58.60
CA VAL A 231 10.57 13.14 59.10
C VAL A 231 11.17 14.54 59.19
N ALA A 232 12.39 14.66 59.72
CA ALA A 232 13.09 15.95 59.81
C ALA A 232 13.52 16.53 58.45
N SER A 233 13.55 15.73 57.40
CA SER A 233 13.89 16.15 56.03
C SER A 233 12.69 16.70 55.27
N LEU A 234 11.45 16.37 55.68
CA LEU A 234 10.23 16.83 55.00
C LEU A 234 10.01 18.33 55.19
N ARG A 235 9.67 19.03 54.11
CA ARG A 235 9.32 20.46 54.05
C ARG A 235 8.08 20.64 53.18
N GLY A 236 7.43 21.80 53.27
CA GLY A 236 6.31 22.15 52.38
C GLY A 236 5.19 21.10 52.34
N THR A 237 4.69 20.80 51.15
CA THR A 237 3.58 19.85 50.92
C THR A 237 3.90 18.42 51.34
N ALA A 238 5.19 18.06 51.43
CA ALA A 238 5.61 16.75 51.92
C ALA A 238 5.35 16.55 53.43
N THR A 239 5.34 17.63 54.22
CA THR A 239 5.03 17.54 55.66
C THR A 239 3.58 17.17 55.93
N GLU A 240 2.67 17.47 55.01
CA GLU A 240 1.25 17.14 55.15
C GLU A 240 1.02 15.62 55.19
N VAL A 241 1.95 14.79 54.68
CA VAL A 241 1.87 13.31 54.80
C VAL A 241 1.85 12.87 56.26
N LEU A 242 2.55 13.61 57.12
CA LEU A 242 2.67 13.29 58.54
C LEU A 242 1.34 13.41 59.28
N GLN A 243 0.38 14.20 58.76
CA GLN A 243 -0.96 14.32 59.36
C GLN A 243 -1.77 13.02 59.26
N GLY A 244 -1.49 12.18 58.27
CA GLY A 244 -2.17 10.89 58.07
C GLY A 244 -1.57 9.72 58.85
N ILE A 245 -0.45 9.94 59.56
CA ILE A 245 0.28 8.88 60.27
C ILE A 245 0.09 9.05 61.78
N PRO A 246 -0.36 8.02 62.51
CA PRO A 246 -0.40 8.04 63.97
C PRO A 246 0.98 8.34 64.60
N SER A 247 1.01 9.16 65.64
CA SER A 247 2.27 9.63 66.25
C SER A 247 3.17 8.51 66.78
N ASP A 248 2.59 7.40 67.22
CA ASP A 248 3.30 6.19 67.68
C ASP A 248 4.02 5.44 66.54
N LYS A 249 3.62 5.69 65.29
CA LYS A 249 4.20 5.07 64.09
C LYS A 249 5.19 5.95 63.33
N LEU A 250 5.40 7.20 63.76
CA LEU A 250 6.40 8.11 63.18
C LEU A 250 7.86 7.70 63.49
N THR A 251 8.08 6.65 64.28
CA THR A 251 9.40 6.03 64.46
C THR A 251 9.61 4.81 63.56
N ASP A 252 8.57 4.34 62.87
CA ASP A 252 8.65 3.23 61.94
C ASP A 252 8.96 3.73 60.52
N LEU A 253 10.15 3.38 60.03
CA LEU A 253 10.62 3.79 58.71
C LEU A 253 9.67 3.32 57.60
N MET A 254 9.19 2.08 57.68
CA MET A 254 8.36 1.48 56.63
C MET A 254 7.01 2.20 56.49
N THR A 255 6.37 2.55 57.61
CA THR A 255 5.11 3.29 57.60
C THR A 255 5.26 4.67 56.96
N ILE A 256 6.35 5.39 57.28
CA ILE A 256 6.61 6.73 56.71
C ILE A 256 6.94 6.64 55.22
N GLU A 257 7.79 5.68 54.81
CA GLU A 257 8.12 5.45 53.40
C GLU A 257 6.88 5.11 52.58
N ASN A 258 6.01 4.21 53.07
CA ASN A 258 4.78 3.83 52.37
C ASN A 258 3.80 5.00 52.22
N ALA A 259 3.72 5.89 53.22
CA ALA A 259 2.82 7.05 53.15
C ALA A 259 3.34 8.12 52.18
N LEU A 260 4.66 8.34 52.16
CA LEU A 260 5.31 9.23 51.19
C LEU A 260 5.20 8.65 49.78
N GLU A 261 5.36 7.34 49.65
CA GLU A 261 5.16 6.62 48.40
C GLU A 261 3.71 6.70 47.94
N ALA A 262 2.71 6.46 48.79
CA ALA A 262 1.30 6.56 48.38
C ALA A 262 0.91 7.95 47.85
N ARG A 263 1.49 9.02 48.42
CA ARG A 263 1.14 10.41 48.05
C ARG A 263 1.97 10.97 46.90
N PHE A 264 3.27 10.65 46.86
CA PHE A 264 4.22 11.22 45.90
C PHE A 264 4.74 10.20 44.88
N ARG A 265 4.32 8.93 44.94
CA ARG A 265 4.54 8.00 43.84
C ARG A 265 3.76 8.53 42.65
N ASP A 266 4.52 8.86 41.62
CA ASP A 266 4.16 9.54 40.39
C ASP A 266 3.17 8.77 39.49
N SER A 267 2.23 7.99 40.03
CA SER A 267 1.34 7.09 39.26
C SER A 267 0.59 7.82 38.13
N HIS A 268 0.10 9.03 38.39
CA HIS A 268 -0.55 9.87 37.37
C HIS A 268 0.45 10.39 36.32
N LEU A 269 1.69 10.70 36.72
CA LEU A 269 2.73 11.18 35.82
C LEU A 269 3.32 10.04 34.97
N THR A 270 3.40 8.82 35.50
CA THR A 270 3.76 7.60 34.76
C THR A 270 2.80 7.38 33.59
N GLN A 271 1.49 7.55 33.80
CA GLN A 271 0.50 7.43 32.73
C GLN A 271 0.62 8.56 31.69
N PHE A 272 0.95 9.77 32.12
CA PHE A 272 1.27 10.89 31.24
C PHE A 272 2.47 10.56 30.34
N TYR A 273 3.60 10.10 30.91
CA TYR A 273 4.78 9.73 30.13
C TYR A 273 4.54 8.55 29.19
N ARG A 274 3.72 7.55 29.57
CA ARG A 274 3.29 6.47 28.67
C ARG A 274 2.53 7.00 27.46
N THR A 275 1.72 8.03 27.66
CA THR A 275 0.97 8.68 26.57
C THR A 275 1.92 9.47 25.68
N GLU A 276 2.81 10.27 26.28
CA GLU A 276 3.81 11.05 25.56
C GLU A 276 4.71 10.15 24.70
N LEU A 277 5.19 9.03 25.26
CA LEU A 277 5.97 8.01 24.56
C LEU A 277 5.24 7.42 23.35
N LYS A 278 3.95 7.06 23.48
CA LYS A 278 3.15 6.53 22.35
C LYS A 278 2.98 7.54 21.22
N THR A 279 2.79 8.81 21.58
CA THR A 279 2.60 9.91 20.63
C THR A 279 3.90 10.48 20.07
N ARG A 280 5.05 10.06 20.62
CA ARG A 280 6.35 10.59 20.23
C ARG A 280 6.64 10.30 18.77
N ARG A 281 6.95 11.33 18.00
CA ARG A 281 7.41 11.26 16.61
C ARG A 281 8.57 12.21 16.40
N GLN A 282 9.55 11.83 15.56
CA GLN A 282 10.72 12.63 15.25
C GLN A 282 10.32 13.98 14.62
N LYS A 283 10.82 15.09 15.19
CA LYS A 283 10.52 16.43 14.69
C LYS A 283 11.34 16.74 13.41
N PRO A 284 10.89 17.68 12.57
CA PRO A 284 11.70 18.16 11.44
C PRO A 284 13.06 18.69 11.89
N GLY A 285 14.14 18.07 11.39
CA GLY A 285 15.52 18.45 11.71
C GLY A 285 16.05 17.89 13.04
N GLU A 286 15.26 17.12 13.77
CA GLU A 286 15.72 16.41 14.97
C GLU A 286 16.60 15.22 14.59
N SER A 287 17.79 15.12 15.19
CA SER A 287 18.68 13.99 14.95
C SER A 287 18.18 12.73 15.66
N LEU A 288 18.54 11.56 15.12
CA LEU A 288 18.19 10.28 15.72
C LEU A 288 18.70 10.13 17.16
N GLN A 289 19.85 10.71 17.50
CA GLN A 289 20.37 10.66 18.87
C GLN A 289 19.49 11.44 19.85
N VAL A 290 19.02 12.62 19.46
CA VAL A 290 18.14 13.43 20.31
C VAL A 290 16.81 12.72 20.54
N LEU A 291 16.25 12.11 19.50
CA LEU A 291 15.07 11.26 19.61
C LEU A 291 15.30 10.08 20.58
N ALA A 292 16.41 9.35 20.43
CA ALA A 292 16.71 8.19 21.25
C ALA A 292 16.88 8.56 22.73
N VAL A 293 17.59 9.64 23.04
CA VAL A 293 17.77 10.14 24.41
C VAL A 293 16.42 10.49 25.05
N ASP A 294 15.52 11.12 24.30
CA ASP A 294 14.20 11.47 24.81
C ASP A 294 13.31 10.23 25.01
N VAL A 295 13.38 9.25 24.10
CA VAL A 295 12.71 7.95 24.27
C VAL A 295 13.23 7.22 25.51
N GLU A 296 14.55 7.17 25.72
CA GLU A 296 15.15 6.54 26.91
C GLU A 296 14.71 7.21 28.22
N ARG A 297 14.69 8.54 28.22
CA ARG A 297 14.17 9.35 29.34
C ARG A 297 12.71 9.03 29.62
N LEU A 298 11.85 9.05 28.59
CA LEU A 298 10.43 8.74 28.74
C LEU A 298 10.21 7.30 29.20
N MET A 299 10.98 6.34 28.69
CA MET A 299 10.94 4.93 29.11
C MET A 299 11.30 4.76 30.59
N SER A 300 12.32 5.48 31.07
CA SER A 300 12.75 5.47 32.46
C SER A 300 11.67 6.02 33.41
N LEU A 301 10.90 7.01 32.95
CA LEU A 301 9.83 7.62 33.73
C LEU A 301 8.48 6.84 33.64
N ALA A 302 8.19 6.25 32.49
CA ALA A 302 6.94 5.53 32.21
C ALA A 302 6.95 4.07 32.72
N TYR A 303 8.14 3.48 32.83
CA TYR A 303 8.34 2.06 33.14
C TYR A 303 9.52 1.85 34.12
N ALA A 304 9.59 2.67 35.17
CA ALA A 304 10.61 2.58 36.21
C ALA A 304 10.62 1.22 36.95
N GLU A 305 9.45 0.58 37.10
CA GLU A 305 9.29 -0.71 37.77
C GLU A 305 9.65 -1.91 36.89
N CYS A 306 9.83 -1.70 35.57
CA CYS A 306 10.12 -2.76 34.61
C CYS A 306 11.62 -3.13 34.62
N PRO A 307 11.99 -4.42 34.50
CA PRO A 307 13.39 -4.83 34.32
C PRO A 307 14.10 -4.10 33.16
N GLN A 308 15.41 -3.87 33.30
CA GLN A 308 16.18 -3.04 32.36
C GLN A 308 16.25 -3.64 30.95
N ASP A 309 16.30 -4.96 30.82
CA ASP A 309 16.30 -5.71 29.57
C ASP A 309 14.98 -5.54 28.80
N VAL A 310 13.85 -5.67 29.50
CA VAL A 310 12.51 -5.45 28.94
C VAL A 310 12.33 -3.98 28.56
N ARG A 311 12.79 -3.06 29.41
CA ARG A 311 12.77 -1.63 29.14
C ARG A 311 13.59 -1.28 27.89
N GLY A 312 14.78 -1.88 27.73
CA GLY A 312 15.65 -1.69 26.58
C GLY A 312 15.02 -2.17 25.26
N SER A 313 14.40 -3.34 25.28
CA SER A 313 13.70 -3.90 24.12
C SER A 313 12.49 -3.04 23.72
N LEU A 314 11.69 -2.63 24.72
CA LEU A 314 10.51 -1.79 24.49
C LEU A 314 10.91 -0.38 24.00
N ALA A 315 12.01 0.17 24.53
CA ALA A 315 12.57 1.44 24.08
C ALA A 315 12.98 1.39 22.60
N ALA A 316 13.60 0.29 22.16
CA ALA A 316 13.96 0.09 20.76
C ALA A 316 12.72 0.14 19.85
N GLN A 317 11.65 -0.57 20.23
CA GLN A 317 10.39 -0.58 19.49
C GLN A 317 9.79 0.83 19.34
N TYR A 318 9.64 1.56 20.47
CA TYR A 318 9.11 2.93 20.45
C TYR A 318 10.00 3.90 19.68
N PHE A 319 11.33 3.74 19.76
CA PHE A 319 12.26 4.54 18.98
C PHE A 319 12.04 4.34 17.47
N VAL A 320 11.97 3.08 17.03
CA VAL A 320 11.74 2.76 15.61
C VAL A 320 10.39 3.29 15.13
N ASP A 321 9.32 3.09 15.91
CA ASP A 321 7.99 3.63 15.61
C ASP A 321 7.94 5.17 15.56
N ALA A 322 8.88 5.84 16.24
CA ALA A 322 8.97 7.30 16.26
C ALA A 322 9.79 7.90 15.11
N ILE A 323 10.59 7.10 14.38
CA ILE A 323 11.38 7.56 13.22
C ILE A 323 10.44 8.06 12.11
N ARG A 324 10.79 9.19 11.50
CA ARG A 324 9.97 9.83 10.46
C ARG A 324 10.33 9.43 9.03
N ASP A 325 11.58 9.07 8.77
CA ASP A 325 12.01 8.56 7.45
C ASP A 325 11.59 7.09 7.31
N GLU A 326 10.62 6.81 6.45
CA GLU A 326 10.03 5.48 6.25
C GLU A 326 11.07 4.42 5.88
N ASP A 327 12.04 4.75 5.01
CA ASP A 327 13.09 3.80 4.62
C ASP A 327 13.97 3.42 5.82
N THR A 328 14.40 4.42 6.62
CA THR A 328 15.20 4.19 7.83
C THR A 328 14.39 3.45 8.88
N GLN A 329 13.10 3.76 9.02
CA GLN A 329 12.20 3.05 9.91
C GLN A 329 12.11 1.56 9.51
N HIS A 330 11.74 1.25 8.27
CA HIS A 330 11.61 -0.12 7.79
C HIS A 330 12.92 -0.91 7.88
N ALA A 331 14.04 -0.30 7.48
CA ALA A 331 15.35 -0.94 7.59
C ALA A 331 15.70 -1.26 9.06
N THR A 332 15.41 -0.34 9.98
CA THR A 332 15.68 -0.58 11.41
C THR A 332 14.74 -1.63 12.01
N ARG A 333 13.46 -1.69 11.58
CA ARG A 333 12.52 -2.76 11.99
C ARG A 333 13.04 -4.15 11.61
N LEU A 334 13.58 -4.31 10.40
CA LEU A 334 14.09 -5.61 9.91
C LEU A 334 15.31 -6.14 10.66
N MET A 335 16.01 -5.28 11.40
CA MET A 335 17.19 -5.68 12.17
C MET A 335 16.84 -6.41 13.48
N ASP A 336 15.59 -6.32 13.94
CA ASP A 336 15.13 -6.87 15.23
C ASP A 336 16.05 -6.50 16.41
N ALA A 337 16.24 -5.19 16.61
CA ALA A 337 17.11 -4.65 17.65
C ALA A 337 16.67 -5.09 19.07
N LYS A 338 17.59 -5.69 19.82
CA LYS A 338 17.35 -6.14 21.21
C LYS A 338 17.36 -5.01 22.24
N ASP A 339 17.93 -3.86 21.89
CA ASP A 339 18.06 -2.71 22.76
C ASP A 339 18.12 -1.41 21.95
N LEU A 340 17.78 -0.31 22.63
CA LEU A 340 17.72 1.03 22.03
C LEU A 340 19.04 1.47 21.40
N LYS A 341 20.18 1.11 22.00
CA LYS A 341 21.51 1.51 21.53
C LYS A 341 21.84 0.82 20.21
N SER A 342 21.50 -0.46 20.09
CA SER A 342 21.62 -1.23 18.85
C SER A 342 20.72 -0.68 17.74
N ALA A 343 19.47 -0.33 18.05
CA ALA A 343 18.54 0.29 17.10
C ALA A 343 19.09 1.64 16.58
N LEU A 344 19.50 2.53 17.49
CA LEU A 344 20.08 3.83 17.14
C LEU A 344 21.33 3.70 16.27
N ALA A 345 22.26 2.81 16.65
CA ALA A 345 23.50 2.61 15.91
C ALA A 345 23.23 2.12 14.48
N TYR A 346 22.26 1.23 14.29
CA TYR A 346 21.88 0.76 12.96
C TYR A 346 21.19 1.86 12.15
N SER A 347 20.20 2.56 12.71
CA SER A 347 19.52 3.66 12.01
C SER A 347 20.52 4.74 11.55
N MET A 348 21.49 5.10 12.39
CA MET A 348 22.55 6.04 12.03
C MET A 348 23.45 5.51 10.89
N LYS A 349 23.82 4.22 10.93
CA LYS A 349 24.59 3.59 9.84
C LYS A 349 23.81 3.59 8.53
N TYR A 350 22.51 3.33 8.59
CA TYR A 350 21.63 3.34 7.43
C TYR A 350 21.48 4.74 6.85
N GLU A 351 21.26 5.77 7.67
CA GLU A 351 21.22 7.17 7.21
C GLU A 351 22.55 7.57 6.54
N ALA A 352 23.68 7.23 7.15
CA ALA A 352 24.99 7.49 6.57
C ALA A 352 25.16 6.79 5.22
N ALA A 353 24.82 5.50 5.11
CA ALA A 353 24.88 4.76 3.85
C ALA A 353 23.95 5.36 2.78
N LYS A 354 22.73 5.73 3.16
CA LYS A 354 21.74 6.39 2.29
C LYS A 354 22.25 7.72 1.75
N THR A 355 22.95 8.52 2.56
CA THR A 355 23.55 9.78 2.07
C THR A 355 24.65 9.55 1.05
N VAL A 356 25.48 8.51 1.22
CA VAL A 356 26.54 8.13 0.27
C VAL A 356 25.95 7.65 -1.06
N SER A 357 24.89 6.84 -1.00
CA SER A 357 24.18 6.39 -2.21
C SER A 357 23.54 7.55 -2.98
N LYS A 358 22.99 8.55 -2.27
CA LYS A 358 22.43 9.76 -2.89
C LYS A 358 23.50 10.68 -3.50
N THR A 359 24.69 10.78 -2.92
CA THR A 359 25.81 11.54 -3.52
C THR A 359 26.50 10.79 -4.65
N SER A 360 26.54 9.45 -4.65
CA SER A 360 27.04 8.67 -5.79
C SER A 360 26.14 8.72 -7.02
N GLN A 361 24.85 9.06 -6.85
CA GLN A 361 23.91 9.31 -7.95
C GLN A 361 24.05 10.71 -8.58
N ASN A 362 24.95 11.57 -8.07
CA ASN A 362 25.29 12.87 -8.71
C ASN A 362 26.44 12.77 -9.74
N VAL A 363 26.91 11.57 -10.06
CA VAL A 363 27.63 11.34 -11.32
C VAL A 363 26.57 11.28 -12.41
N ARG A 364 26.70 12.14 -13.45
CA ARG A 364 25.84 12.22 -14.64
C ARG A 364 25.11 10.91 -14.78
N SER A 365 23.82 10.90 -14.46
CA SER A 365 22.99 9.73 -14.61
C SER A 365 23.28 9.17 -16.00
N ILE A 366 24.05 8.09 -16.06
CA ILE A 366 23.70 7.04 -16.98
C ILE A 366 22.33 6.69 -16.47
N GLU A 367 21.33 7.28 -17.14
CA GLU A 367 20.14 6.53 -17.45
C GLU A 367 20.69 5.18 -17.92
N VAL A 368 20.83 4.24 -16.98
CA VAL A 368 20.57 2.86 -17.34
C VAL A 368 19.13 3.00 -17.73
N GLU A 369 18.91 3.22 -19.04
CA GLU A 369 17.63 2.93 -19.64
C GLU A 369 17.29 1.58 -19.05
N ASP A 370 16.30 1.62 -18.17
CA ASP A 370 15.62 0.47 -17.67
C ASP A 370 15.17 -0.26 -18.94
N GLY A 371 16.00 -1.20 -19.39
CA GLY A 371 15.78 -2.00 -20.59
C GLY A 371 14.51 -2.83 -20.44
N THR A 372 13.92 -2.85 -19.25
CA THR A 372 12.68 -3.52 -18.92
C THR A 372 11.45 -2.61 -18.86
N GLY A 373 11.64 -1.28 -18.86
CA GLY A 373 10.54 -0.30 -18.96
C GLY A 373 10.26 0.11 -20.40
N LYS A 374 11.30 0.47 -21.16
CA LYS A 374 11.14 0.93 -22.56
C LYS A 374 10.74 -0.18 -23.52
N GLU A 375 11.18 -1.42 -23.36
CA GLU A 375 10.77 -2.51 -24.26
C GLU A 375 9.31 -2.94 -24.03
N LYS A 376 8.82 -2.84 -22.78
CA LYS A 376 7.42 -3.09 -22.44
C LYS A 376 6.55 -1.94 -22.91
N ASP A 377 6.96 -0.70 -22.70
CA ASP A 377 6.24 0.46 -23.21
C ASP A 377 6.28 0.50 -24.73
N GLU A 378 7.40 0.27 -25.42
CA GLU A 378 7.45 0.20 -26.89
C GLU A 378 6.63 -0.96 -27.46
N LYS A 379 6.63 -2.15 -26.85
CA LYS A 379 5.75 -3.26 -27.29
C LYS A 379 4.29 -2.93 -27.03
N PHE A 380 3.96 -2.32 -25.89
CA PHE A 380 2.60 -1.88 -25.58
C PHE A 380 2.16 -0.72 -26.49
N ASP A 381 3.05 0.21 -26.82
CA ASP A 381 2.84 1.31 -27.75
C ASP A 381 2.75 0.80 -29.19
N CYS A 382 3.49 -0.26 -29.55
CA CYS A 382 3.41 -0.90 -30.85
C CYS A 382 2.11 -1.70 -30.97
N LEU A 383 1.65 -2.36 -29.90
CA LEU A 383 0.34 -3.00 -29.81
C LEU A 383 -0.79 -1.97 -29.84
N LEU A 384 -0.68 -0.86 -29.10
CA LEU A 384 -1.61 0.26 -29.11
C LEU A 384 -1.64 0.94 -30.48
N LYS A 385 -0.49 1.19 -31.12
CA LYS A 385 -0.41 1.71 -32.50
C LYS A 385 -0.97 0.71 -33.52
N THR A 386 -0.88 -0.59 -33.28
CA THR A 386 -1.47 -1.61 -34.15
C THR A 386 -2.98 -1.67 -33.97
N LEU A 387 -3.47 -1.60 -32.73
CA LEU A 387 -4.89 -1.49 -32.41
C LEU A 387 -5.49 -0.18 -32.92
N GLU A 388 -4.78 0.93 -32.80
CA GLU A 388 -5.16 2.24 -33.31
C GLU A 388 -5.17 2.27 -34.84
N LYS A 389 -4.20 1.61 -35.52
CA LYS A 389 -4.24 1.40 -36.98
C LYS A 389 -5.43 0.52 -37.40
N LEU A 390 -5.75 -0.53 -36.64
CA LEU A 390 -6.92 -1.38 -36.90
C LEU A 390 -8.24 -0.62 -36.68
N LEU A 391 -8.34 0.19 -35.61
CA LEU A 391 -9.49 1.05 -35.33
C LEU A 391 -9.65 2.14 -36.40
N ASN A 392 -8.58 2.82 -36.75
CA ASN A 392 -8.58 3.88 -37.77
C ASN A 392 -8.84 3.32 -39.18
N SER A 393 -8.44 2.07 -39.46
CA SER A 393 -8.84 1.36 -40.69
C SER A 393 -10.34 0.98 -40.71
N HIS A 394 -10.98 0.91 -39.54
CA HIS A 394 -12.40 0.63 -39.37
C HIS A 394 -13.26 1.91 -39.37
N VAL A 395 -12.74 3.03 -38.85
CA VAL A 395 -13.39 4.35 -38.82
C VAL A 395 -13.28 5.06 -40.18
N ALA A 396 -12.13 4.96 -40.87
CA ALA A 396 -12.04 5.33 -42.28
C ALA A 396 -12.66 4.20 -43.10
N GLY A 397 -13.98 4.23 -43.30
CA GLY A 397 -14.78 3.21 -44.00
C GLY A 397 -14.23 2.79 -45.38
N LYS A 398 -13.17 2.00 -45.39
CA LYS A 398 -12.65 1.30 -46.56
C LYS A 398 -13.41 -0.01 -46.64
N ARG A 399 -14.52 0.03 -47.37
CA ARG A 399 -14.93 -1.16 -48.12
C ARG A 399 -13.69 -1.67 -48.85
N ILE A 400 -13.37 -2.94 -48.67
CA ILE A 400 -12.41 -3.64 -49.51
C ILE A 400 -13.02 -3.65 -50.92
N THR A 401 -12.73 -2.62 -51.72
CA THR A 401 -12.83 -2.74 -53.16
C THR A 401 -11.65 -3.61 -53.59
N PRO A 402 -11.87 -4.73 -54.30
CA PRO A 402 -10.77 -5.53 -54.84
C PRO A 402 -9.85 -4.60 -55.63
N ARG A 403 -8.53 -4.71 -55.43
CA ARG A 403 -7.54 -3.95 -56.21
C ARG A 403 -7.77 -4.24 -57.70
N ARG A 404 -8.47 -3.34 -58.40
CA ARG A 404 -8.62 -3.40 -59.85
C ARG A 404 -7.31 -2.94 -60.47
N ASN A 405 -6.59 -3.88 -61.09
CA ASN A 405 -5.43 -3.58 -61.90
C ASN A 405 -5.88 -2.72 -63.12
N PRO A 406 -5.43 -1.46 -63.27
CA PRO A 406 -5.90 -0.58 -64.34
C PRO A 406 -5.55 -1.06 -65.75
N ASN A 407 -4.57 -1.97 -65.86
CA ASN A 407 -4.08 -2.47 -67.15
C ASN A 407 -4.77 -3.74 -67.64
N VAL A 408 -5.77 -4.27 -66.92
CA VAL A 408 -6.51 -5.44 -67.40
C VAL A 408 -7.52 -5.03 -68.49
N THR A 409 -7.39 -5.59 -69.69
CA THR A 409 -8.34 -5.41 -70.79
C THR A 409 -9.45 -6.46 -70.73
N CYS A 410 -10.69 -6.02 -70.81
CA CYS A 410 -11.85 -6.89 -70.88
C CYS A 410 -11.92 -7.60 -72.24
N TRP A 411 -11.87 -8.93 -72.26
CA TRP A 411 -11.93 -9.73 -73.49
C TRP A 411 -13.28 -9.66 -74.23
N LYS A 412 -14.34 -9.12 -73.61
CA LYS A 412 -15.68 -8.97 -74.20
C LYS A 412 -15.86 -7.63 -74.92
N CYS A 413 -15.25 -6.55 -74.45
CA CYS A 413 -15.43 -5.20 -75.01
C CYS A 413 -14.12 -4.45 -75.30
N ASN A 414 -12.96 -5.10 -75.13
CA ASN A 414 -11.61 -4.57 -75.30
C ASN A 414 -11.29 -3.26 -74.55
N LYS A 415 -12.07 -2.90 -73.52
CA LYS A 415 -11.82 -1.73 -72.67
C LYS A 415 -10.98 -2.11 -71.45
N LYS A 416 -10.07 -1.22 -71.05
CA LYS A 416 -9.20 -1.39 -69.87
C LYS A 416 -9.97 -1.15 -68.56
N GLY A 417 -9.53 -1.77 -67.47
CA GLY A 417 -9.98 -1.53 -66.10
C GLY A 417 -10.97 -2.53 -65.49
N HIS A 418 -11.38 -3.57 -66.22
CA HIS A 418 -12.25 -4.65 -65.70
C HIS A 418 -12.09 -5.96 -66.50
N VAL A 419 -12.50 -7.08 -65.90
CA VAL A 419 -12.48 -8.41 -66.53
C VAL A 419 -13.84 -8.81 -67.09
N GLN A 420 -13.90 -9.80 -67.99
CA GLN A 420 -15.11 -10.21 -68.72
C GLN A 420 -16.35 -10.48 -67.83
N ARG A 421 -16.13 -11.02 -66.62
CA ARG A 421 -17.23 -11.33 -65.67
C ARG A 421 -17.89 -10.07 -65.08
N GLU A 422 -17.22 -8.93 -65.15
CA GLU A 422 -17.69 -7.64 -64.63
C GLU A 422 -18.16 -6.69 -65.77
N CYS A 423 -18.23 -7.20 -67.00
CA CYS A 423 -18.56 -6.39 -68.17
C CYS A 423 -20.08 -6.20 -68.29
N GLN A 424 -20.56 -4.99 -67.97
CA GLN A 424 -21.98 -4.61 -68.01
C GLN A 424 -22.54 -4.37 -69.42
N THR A 425 -21.77 -4.65 -70.48
CA THR A 425 -22.30 -4.56 -71.85
C THR A 425 -23.10 -5.82 -72.17
N ILE A 426 -24.40 -5.62 -72.34
CA ILE A 426 -25.34 -6.57 -72.93
C ILE A 426 -24.99 -6.62 -74.42
N SER A 427 -24.57 -7.78 -74.92
CA SER A 427 -24.39 -7.96 -76.36
C SER A 427 -25.74 -7.77 -77.04
N PRO A 428 -25.84 -7.06 -78.18
CA PRO A 428 -26.99 -7.25 -79.04
C PRO A 428 -26.90 -8.67 -79.57
N ASN A 429 -27.92 -9.49 -79.30
CA ASN A 429 -28.16 -10.67 -80.11
C ASN A 429 -28.28 -10.17 -81.56
N GLN A 430 -27.30 -10.51 -82.40
CA GLN A 430 -27.53 -10.52 -83.84
C GLN A 430 -27.81 -11.96 -84.23
N GLU A 431 -29.08 -12.16 -84.57
CA GLU A 431 -29.54 -13.18 -85.49
C GLU A 431 -28.68 -13.16 -86.75
N ASN A 432 -27.97 -14.27 -86.99
CA ASN A 432 -27.99 -15.04 -88.23
C ASN A 432 -27.14 -16.30 -88.08
#